data_AF-A0A3A9G8A3-F1
#
_entry.id   AF-A0A3A9G8A3-F1
#
_cell.length_a   1.000
_cell.length_b   1.000
_cell.length_c   1.000
_cell.angle_alpha   90.00
_cell.angle_beta   90.00
_cell.angle_gamma   90.00
#
_symmetry.space_group_name_H-M   'P 1'
#
loop_
_entity.id
_entity.type
_entity.pdbx_description
1 polymer ?
#
loop_
_entity_poly.entity_id
_entity_poly.type
_entity_poly.pdbx_seq_one_letter_code
_entity_poly.pdbx_strand_id
1 'polypeptide(L)'
;MKKMIPDCYWPDSANGAYVSHEAVCVLNTNVDEVTVKLTLYFEDRAPLGGYRVKVPGERTKHIRLDKLLNENGDPIPKATPYAMVVECDKEVGIQYTRVDTTQADLAIATTMV
;
A
#
# COMPACT_ATOMS: atom_id res chain seq x y z
N MET A 1 14.66 6.97 2.98
CA MET A 1 14.39 6.75 1.54
C MET A 1 12.98 7.21 1.18
N LYS A 2 12.71 7.51 -0.10
CA LYS A 2 11.38 7.89 -0.61
C LYS A 2 11.12 7.19 -1.94
N LYS A 3 10.01 6.46 -2.05
CA LYS A 3 9.54 5.81 -3.29
C LYS A 3 8.18 6.36 -3.71
N MET A 4 7.89 6.33 -5.00
CA MET A 4 6.66 6.84 -5.59
C MET A 4 5.97 5.72 -6.37
N ILE A 5 4.68 5.52 -6.13
CA ILE A 5 3.81 4.61 -6.86
C ILE A 5 2.72 5.48 -7.51
N PRO A 6 2.84 5.80 -8.81
CA PRO A 6 1.90 6.73 -9.47
C PRO A 6 0.51 6.15 -9.74
N ASP A 7 0.38 4.83 -9.81
CA ASP A 7 -0.87 4.13 -10.17
C ASP A 7 -1.35 3.26 -9.01
N CYS A 8 -2.28 3.80 -8.21
CA CYS A 8 -3.04 3.05 -7.22
C CYS A 8 -4.55 3.18 -7.47
N TYR A 9 -5.23 2.05 -7.47
CA TYR A 9 -6.68 1.91 -7.59
C TYR A 9 -7.05 0.46 -7.29
N TRP A 10 -8.08 0.25 -6.48
CA TRP A 10 -8.77 -1.04 -6.48
C TRP A 10 -10.29 -0.85 -6.35
N PRO A 11 -11.06 -1.74 -7.00
CA PRO A 11 -12.52 -1.65 -7.00
C PRO A 11 -13.10 -2.01 -5.62
N ASP A 12 -14.31 -1.53 -5.37
CA ASP A 12 -15.08 -1.86 -4.17
C ASP A 12 -15.84 -3.20 -4.26
N SER A 13 -15.85 -3.81 -5.44
CA SER A 13 -16.47 -5.10 -5.72
C SER A 13 -15.50 -6.27 -5.61
N ALA A 14 -16.07 -7.45 -5.34
CA ALA A 14 -15.36 -8.71 -5.18
C ALA A 14 -16.22 -9.87 -5.72
N ASN A 15 -15.58 -10.88 -6.31
CA ASN A 15 -16.23 -12.12 -6.74
C ASN A 15 -15.84 -13.28 -5.79
N GLY A 16 -16.74 -13.62 -4.86
CA GLY A 16 -16.55 -14.73 -3.93
C GLY A 16 -15.74 -14.37 -2.67
N ALA A 17 -14.91 -15.30 -2.20
CA ALA A 17 -14.20 -15.19 -0.92
C ALA A 17 -12.98 -14.26 -0.95
N TYR A 18 -12.50 -13.88 -2.14
CA TYR A 18 -11.31 -13.04 -2.32
C TYR A 18 -11.72 -11.59 -2.60
N VAL A 19 -11.08 -10.66 -1.89
CA VAL A 19 -11.30 -9.22 -2.06
C VAL A 19 -10.21 -8.59 -2.90
N SER A 20 -10.60 -7.72 -3.83
CA SER A 20 -9.69 -6.82 -4.53
C SER A 20 -8.94 -5.97 -3.51
N HIS A 21 -7.63 -5.87 -3.67
CA HIS A 21 -6.80 -5.11 -2.76
C HIS A 21 -5.46 -4.76 -3.39
N GLU A 22 -4.80 -3.82 -2.72
CA GLU A 22 -3.42 -3.47 -2.98
C GLU A 22 -2.56 -3.83 -1.76
N ALA A 23 -1.28 -4.10 -2.02
CA ALA A 23 -0.29 -4.32 -0.99
C ALA A 23 1.00 -3.57 -1.30
N VAL A 24 1.55 -2.93 -0.29
CA VAL A 24 2.96 -2.49 -0.28
C VAL A 24 3.75 -3.53 0.50
N CYS A 25 4.49 -4.37 -0.23
CA CYS A 25 5.34 -5.39 0.33
C CYS A 25 6.71 -4.77 0.66
N VAL A 26 7.11 -4.86 1.92
CA VAL A 26 8.37 -4.28 2.42
C VAL A 26 9.27 -5.38 2.92
N LEU A 27 10.52 -5.42 2.46
CA LEU A 27 11.59 -6.25 3.01
C LEU A 27 12.59 -5.37 3.75
N ASN A 28 12.64 -5.50 5.08
CA ASN A 28 13.63 -4.83 5.90
C ASN A 28 14.82 -5.78 6.16
N THR A 29 15.94 -5.55 5.47
CA THR A 29 17.20 -6.29 5.67
C THR A 29 18.10 -5.66 6.74
N ASN A 30 17.68 -4.55 7.34
CA ASN A 30 18.40 -3.95 8.47
C ASN A 30 18.13 -4.76 9.74
N VAL A 31 19.04 -4.69 10.71
CA VAL A 31 18.89 -5.32 12.04
C VAL A 31 17.83 -4.61 12.89
N ASP A 32 17.63 -3.31 12.66
CA ASP A 32 16.70 -2.49 13.40
C ASP A 32 15.29 -2.42 12.76
N GLU A 33 14.30 -2.06 13.57
CA GLU A 33 12.97 -1.67 13.09
C GLU A 33 13.04 -0.47 12.13
N VAL A 34 12.17 -0.51 11.11
CA VAL A 34 11.94 0.57 10.14
C VAL A 34 10.49 1.05 10.27
N THR A 35 10.31 2.37 10.23
CA THR A 35 8.98 2.99 10.16
C THR A 35 8.66 3.39 8.73
N VAL A 36 7.62 2.78 8.17
CA VAL A 36 7.09 3.06 6.84
C VAL A 36 5.93 4.04 6.98
N LYS A 37 5.99 5.17 6.28
CA LYS A 37 4.95 6.20 6.22
C LYS A 37 4.37 6.27 4.81
N LEU A 38 3.04 6.30 4.71
CA LEU A 38 2.35 6.39 3.42
C LEU A 38 1.60 7.73 3.36
N THR A 39 1.71 8.40 2.21
CA THR A 39 0.91 9.59 1.90
C THR A 39 0.26 9.40 0.53
N LEU A 40 -1.06 9.58 0.47
CA LEU A 40 -1.87 9.44 -0.71
C LEU A 40 -2.12 10.80 -1.34
N TYR A 41 -2.08 10.86 -2.66
CA TYR A 41 -2.32 12.04 -3.48
C TYR A 41 -3.49 11.74 -4.41
N PHE A 42 -4.42 12.69 -4.50
CA PHE A 42 -5.66 12.53 -5.25
C PHE A 42 -5.74 13.58 -6.37
N GLU A 43 -6.61 13.33 -7.33
CA GLU A 43 -6.84 14.24 -8.46
C GLU A 43 -7.63 15.49 -8.06
N ASP A 44 -8.45 15.39 -7.00
CA ASP A 44 -9.52 16.35 -6.68
C ASP A 44 -9.46 16.94 -5.27
N ARG A 45 -8.49 16.53 -4.44
CA ARG A 45 -8.39 16.95 -3.04
C ARG A 45 -6.97 16.91 -2.49
N ALA A 46 -6.79 17.52 -1.32
CA ALA A 46 -5.52 17.55 -0.62
C ALA A 46 -5.01 16.14 -0.27
N PRO A 47 -3.68 15.95 -0.16
CA PRO A 47 -3.10 14.66 0.20
C PRO A 47 -3.59 14.14 1.56
N LEU A 48 -3.76 12.82 1.68
CA LEU A 48 -4.11 12.14 2.92
C LEU A 48 -2.90 11.36 3.45
N GLY A 49 -2.44 11.73 4.64
CA GLY A 49 -1.29 11.09 5.29
C GLY A 49 -1.65 10.43 6.61
N GLY A 50 -0.64 10.27 7.47
CA GLY A 50 -0.82 9.71 8.82
C GLY A 50 -0.85 8.18 8.87
N TYR A 51 -0.63 7.50 7.74
CA TYR A 51 -0.49 6.05 7.73
C TYR A 51 0.92 5.67 8.15
N ARG A 52 1.05 4.88 9.23
CA ARG A 52 2.34 4.45 9.78
C ARG A 52 2.36 2.96 10.06
N VAL A 53 3.39 2.29 9.59
CA VAL A 53 3.58 0.85 9.79
C VAL A 53 5.01 0.56 10.21
N LYS A 54 5.16 -0.17 11.31
CA LYS A 54 6.46 -0.71 11.75
C LYS A 54 6.75 -2.04 11.08
N VAL A 55 7.97 -2.18 10.57
CA VAL A 55 8.54 -3.43 10.03
C VAL A 55 9.76 -3.78 10.87
N PRO A 56 9.73 -4.86 11.68
CA PRO A 56 10.88 -5.25 12.48
C PRO A 56 12.13 -5.51 11.63
N GLY A 57 13.29 -5.51 12.28
CA GLY A 57 14.56 -5.86 11.64
C GLY A 57 14.55 -7.29 11.10
N GLU A 58 15.20 -7.51 9.97
CA GLU A 58 15.31 -8.79 9.28
C GLU A 58 13.95 -9.48 9.04
N ARG A 59 12.92 -8.69 8.70
CA ARG A 59 11.56 -9.20 8.43
C ARG A 59 10.99 -8.60 7.16
N THR A 60 10.01 -9.31 6.59
CA THR A 60 9.12 -8.80 5.54
C THR A 60 7.74 -8.48 6.13
N LYS A 61 7.03 -7.53 5.51
CA LYS A 61 5.64 -7.23 5.83
C LYS A 61 4.87 -6.85 4.57
N HIS A 62 3.79 -7.57 4.33
CA HIS A 62 2.84 -7.25 3.26
C HIS A 62 1.78 -6.31 3.83
N ILE A 63 1.94 -5.00 3.58
CA ILE A 63 1.05 -3.98 4.11
C ILE A 63 -0.21 -3.95 3.24
N ARG A 64 -1.30 -4.52 3.76
CA ARG A 64 -2.63 -4.55 3.12
C ARG A 64 -3.28 -3.18 3.19
N LEU A 65 -3.41 -2.49 2.05
CA LEU A 65 -3.95 -1.13 1.99
C LEU A 65 -5.44 -1.08 2.31
N ASP A 66 -6.18 -2.15 1.99
CA ASP A 66 -7.60 -2.32 2.32
C ASP A 66 -7.88 -2.51 3.82
N LYS A 67 -6.85 -2.76 4.63
CA LYS A 67 -6.95 -2.95 6.09
C LYS A 67 -6.25 -1.84 6.86
N LEU A 68 -5.65 -0.88 6.17
CA LEU A 68 -4.81 0.13 6.77
C LEU A 68 -5.65 1.35 7.18
N LEU A 69 -5.45 1.81 8.40
CA LEU A 69 -6.04 3.03 8.94
C LEU A 69 -4.91 4.03 9.24
N ASN A 70 -5.18 5.32 9.05
CA ASN A 70 -4.28 6.37 9.51
C ASN A 70 -4.43 6.61 11.03
N GLU A 71 -3.66 7.56 11.56
CA GLU A 71 -3.70 7.97 12.97
C GLU A 71 -5.06 8.48 13.47
N ASN A 72 -5.93 8.93 12.56
CA ASN A 72 -7.29 9.38 12.88
C ASN A 72 -8.34 8.26 12.73
N GLY A 73 -7.93 7.07 12.28
CA GLY A 73 -8.83 5.95 11.99
C GLY A 73 -9.42 5.96 10.58
N ASP A 74 -8.96 6.83 9.69
CA ASP A 74 -9.46 6.90 8.31
C ASP A 74 -8.86 5.77 7.44
N PRO A 75 -9.69 5.02 6.70
CA PRO A 75 -9.22 4.02 5.76
C PRO A 75 -8.72 4.66 4.46
N ILE A 76 -7.99 3.89 3.66
CA ILE A 76 -7.73 4.26 2.27
C ILE A 76 -9.03 4.08 1.45
N PRO A 77 -9.45 5.08 0.64
CA PRO A 77 -10.69 5.00 -0.13
C PRO A 77 -10.61 3.95 -1.24
N LYS A 78 -11.67 3.15 -1.38
CA LYS A 78 -11.86 2.22 -2.50
C LYS A 78 -12.42 2.93 -3.72
N ALA A 79 -12.33 2.30 -4.89
CA ALA A 79 -12.88 2.78 -6.15
C ALA A 79 -12.52 4.25 -6.46
N THR A 80 -11.35 4.69 -5.98
CA THR A 80 -10.85 6.06 -6.12
C THR A 80 -9.42 5.97 -6.66
N PRO A 81 -9.10 6.61 -7.80
CA PRO A 81 -7.72 6.67 -8.27
C PRO A 81 -6.89 7.56 -7.35
N TYR A 82 -5.68 7.11 -7.03
CA TYR A 82 -4.73 7.88 -6.24
C TYR A 82 -3.29 7.48 -6.57
N ALA A 83 -2.34 8.35 -6.23
CA ALA A 83 -0.92 8.04 -6.23
C ALA A 83 -0.43 7.97 -4.78
N MET A 84 0.68 7.27 -4.55
CA MET A 84 1.20 7.08 -3.20
C MET A 84 2.69 7.35 -3.13
N VAL A 85 3.09 8.06 -2.08
CA VAL A 85 4.47 8.17 -1.65
C VAL A 85 4.69 7.26 -0.44
N VAL A 86 5.76 6.48 -0.49
CA VAL A 86 6.21 5.64 0.63
C VAL A 86 7.55 6.17 1.14
N GLU A 87 7.59 6.57 2.41
CA GLU A 87 8.78 7.09 3.07
C GLU A 87 9.21 6.16 4.19
N CYS A 88 10.48 5.77 4.19
CA CYS A 88 11.08 4.96 5.25
C CYS A 88 12.30 5.69 5.82
N ASP A 89 12.53 5.56 7.12
CA ASP A 89 13.69 6.14 7.81
C ASP A 89 15.01 5.44 7.46
N LYS A 90 14.95 4.19 6.95
CA LYS A 90 16.11 3.43 6.46
C LYS A 90 15.83 2.85 5.07
N GLU A 91 16.89 2.41 4.37
CA GLU A 91 16.75 1.71 3.09
C GLU A 91 16.10 0.33 3.28
N VAL A 92 15.10 0.01 2.47
CA VAL A 92 14.37 -1.25 2.47
C VAL A 92 13.96 -1.63 1.04
N GLY A 93 13.71 -2.91 0.80
CA GLY A 93 13.10 -3.36 -0.45
C GLY A 93 11.61 -3.03 -0.46
N ILE A 94 11.08 -2.47 -1.55
CA ILE A 94 9.66 -2.17 -1.71
C ILE A 94 9.16 -2.73 -3.04
N GLN A 95 8.06 -3.48 -2.97
CA GLN A 95 7.30 -3.95 -4.11
C GLN A 95 5.83 -3.58 -3.92
N TYR A 96 5.21 -3.06 -4.95
CA TYR A 96 3.77 -2.79 -4.98
C TYR A 96 3.07 -3.90 -5.77
N THR A 97 1.91 -4.33 -5.28
CA THR A 97 1.06 -5.32 -5.95
C THR A 97 -0.41 -4.91 -5.87
N ARG A 98 -1.13 -5.12 -6.96
CA ARG A 98 -2.59 -5.04 -7.05
C ARG A 98 -3.16 -6.41 -7.39
N VAL A 99 -4.24 -6.79 -6.71
CA VAL A 99 -5.06 -7.95 -7.03
C VAL A 99 -6.47 -7.45 -7.35
N ASP A 100 -6.97 -7.81 -8.53
CA ASP A 100 -8.34 -7.55 -8.96
C ASP A 100 -9.12 -8.87 -8.99
N THR A 101 -10.21 -8.90 -8.22
CA THR A 101 -11.09 -10.08 -8.08
C THR A 101 -12.51 -9.81 -8.58
N THR A 102 -12.72 -8.79 -9.42
CA THR A 102 -14.07 -8.36 -9.86
C THR A 102 -14.74 -9.30 -10.87
N GLN A 103 -13.96 -10.16 -11.53
CA GLN A 103 -14.43 -11.17 -12.48
C GLN A 103 -13.89 -12.56 -12.10
N ALA A 104 -14.38 -13.62 -12.76
CA ALA A 104 -13.91 -14.98 -12.51
C ALA A 104 -12.42 -15.15 -12.84
N ASP A 105 -11.98 -14.49 -13.91
CA ASP A 105 -10.59 -14.44 -14.33
C ASP A 105 -9.85 -13.37 -13.50
N LEU A 106 -9.32 -13.80 -12.36
CA LEU A 106 -8.54 -12.98 -11.44
C LEU A 106 -7.36 -12.32 -12.17
N ALA A 107 -7.04 -11.07 -11.82
CA ALA A 107 -5.89 -10.36 -12.37
C ALA A 107 -4.94 -9.86 -11.28
N ILE A 108 -3.65 -9.81 -11.63
CA ILE A 108 -2.58 -9.30 -10.77
C ILE A 108 -1.64 -8.41 -11.56
N ALA A 109 -1.18 -7.34 -10.92
CA ALA A 109 -0.13 -6.46 -11.42
C ALA A 109 0.86 -6.16 -10.30
N THR A 110 2.15 -6.09 -10.61
CA THR A 110 3.19 -5.76 -9.62
C THR A 110 4.35 -5.01 -10.26
N THR A 111 5.01 -4.18 -9.46
CA THR A 111 6.25 -3.50 -9.85
C THR A 111 7.16 -3.29 -8.63
N MET A 112 8.46 -3.30 -8.87
CA MET A 112 9.45 -2.78 -7.92
C MET A 112 9.40 -1.26 -7.94
N VAL A 113 9.56 -0.61 -6.79
CA VAL A 113 9.60 0.86 -6.68
C VAL A 113 10.79 1.38 -5.90
#